data_AF-A0A4Q0P3Y9-F1
#
_entry.id   AF-A0A4Q0P3Y9-F1
#
_cell.length_a   1.000
_cell.length_b   1.000
_cell.length_c   1.000
_cell.angle_alpha   90.00
_cell.angle_beta   90.00
_cell.angle_gamma   90.00
#
_symmetry.space_group_name_H-M   'P 1'
#
loop_
_entity.id
_entity.type
_entity.pdbx_description
1 polymer ?
#
loop_
_entity_poly.entity_id
_entity_poly.type
_entity_poly.pdbx_seq_one_letter_code
_entity_poly.pdbx_strand_id
1 'polypeptide(L)' 'MEEIKPKWYNRYIVGYLLILVPPLGLYGVYKSDVIPTKWKYVTYGALALAILGGVLIHTS' A
#
# COMPACT_ATOMS: atom_id res chain seq x y z
N MET A 1 -25.37 19.27 4.82
CA MET A 1 -23.89 19.18 4.82
C MET A 1 -23.56 17.71 4.91
N GLU A 2 -23.04 17.09 3.85
CA GLU A 2 -22.53 15.72 3.96
C GLU A 2 -21.39 15.73 4.98
N GLU A 3 -21.54 14.96 6.07
CA GLU A 3 -20.46 14.74 7.01
C GLU A 3 -19.33 14.02 6.27
N ILE A 4 -18.23 14.74 6.01
CA ILE A 4 -17.01 14.14 5.49
C ILE A 4 -16.42 13.30 6.64
N LYS A 5 -16.93 12.08 6.81
CA LYS A 5 -16.34 11.12 7.75
C LYS A 5 -14.86 10.97 7.39
N PRO A 6 -13.93 11.14 8.35
CA PRO A 6 -12.52 10.98 8.08
C PRO A 6 -12.27 9.56 7.59
N LYS A 7 -11.96 9.43 6.30
CA LYS A 7 -11.60 8.16 5.66
C LYS A 7 -10.38 7.59 6.41
N TRP A 8 -10.43 6.32 6.82
CA TRP A 8 -9.36 5.69 7.60
C TRP A 8 -8.01 5.66 6.86
N TYR A 9 -8.05 5.79 5.53
CA TYR A 9 -6.89 5.79 4.65
C TYR A 9 -6.28 7.21 4.54
N ASN A 10 -5.53 7.58 5.57
CA ASN A 10 -4.64 8.75 5.54
C ASN A 10 -3.22 8.30 5.17
N ARG A 11 -2.43 9.16 4.51
CA ARG A 11 -1.06 8.86 4.04
C ARG A 11 -0.18 8.21 5.12
N TYR A 12 -0.25 8.71 6.35
CA TYR A 12 0.51 8.19 7.50
C TYR A 12 -0.01 6.82 7.98
N ILE A 13 -1.33 6.67 8.11
CA ILE A 13 -1.98 5.43 8.57
C ILE A 13 -1.75 4.30 7.56
N VAL A 14 -1.87 4.60 6.27
CA VAL A 14 -1.63 3.65 5.18
C VAL A 14 -0.16 3.20 5.15
N GLY A 15 0.79 4.13 5.35
CA GLY A 15 2.21 3.79 5.47
C GLY A 15 2.49 2.85 6.64
N TYR A 16 1.88 3.10 7.79
CA TYR A 16 2.00 2.23 8.95
C TYR A 16 1.38 0.84 8.69
N LEU A 17 0.20 0.80 8.08
CA LEU A 17 -0.49 -0.44 7.73
C LEU A 17 0.28 -1.28 6.71
N LEU A 18 1.04 -0.67 5.80
CA LEU A 18 1.88 -1.43 4.85
C LEU A 18 2.94 -2.29 5.55
N ILE A 19 3.42 -1.85 6.71
CA ILE A 19 4.43 -2.59 7.50
C ILE A 19 3.74 -3.56 8.44
N LEU A 20 2.73 -3.10 9.18
CA LEU A 20 2.12 -3.89 10.26
C LEU A 20 1.16 -4.96 9.74
N VAL A 21 0.36 -4.60 8.73
CA VAL A 21 -0.63 -5.48 8.11
C VAL A 21 -0.64 -5.24 6.60
N PRO A 22 0.37 -5.77 5.88
CA PRO A 22 0.62 -5.44 4.48
C PRO A 22 -0.62 -5.50 3.56
N PRO A 23 -1.54 -6.49 3.68
CA PRO A 23 -2.75 -6.53 2.86
C PRO A 23 -3.67 -5.31 3.05
N LEU A 24 -3.85 -4.88 4.30
CA LEU A 24 -4.66 -3.71 4.64
C LEU A 24 -3.97 -2.41 4.22
N GLY A 25 -2.64 -2.34 4.34
CA GLY A 25 -1.86 -1.22 3.84
C GLY A 25 -1.96 -1.06 2.32
N LEU A 26 -1.83 -2.16 1.57
CA LEU A 26 -1.98 -2.17 0.12
C LEU A 26 -3.39 -1.75 -0.31
N TYR A 27 -4.42 -2.22 0.39
CA TYR A 27 -5.80 -1.79 0.16
C TYR A 27 -5.99 -0.30 0.45
N GLY A 28 -5.35 0.21 1.51
CA GLY A 28 -5.32 1.64 1.83
C GLY A 28 -4.65 2.48 0.74
N VAL A 29 -3.55 2.00 0.17
CA VAL A 29 -2.87 2.66 -0.97
C VAL A 29 -3.76 2.70 -2.20
N TYR A 30 -4.42 1.57 -2.52
CA TYR A 30 -5.35 1.48 -3.64
C TYR A 30 -6.47 2.52 -3.54
N LYS A 31 -7.16 2.54 -2.39
CA LYS A 31 -8.39 3.31 -2.16
C LYS A 31 -8.14 4.78 -1.84
N SER A 32 -6.90 5.16 -1.47
CA SER A 32 -6.58 6.55 -1.16
C SER A 32 -6.60 7.45 -2.39
N ASP A 33 -7.49 8.43 -2.40
CA ASP A 33 -7.49 9.53 -3.36
C ASP A 33 -6.36 10.55 -3.08
N VAL A 34 -5.88 10.58 -1.82
CA VAL A 34 -4.83 11.49 -1.32
C VAL A 34 -3.41 11.04 -1.68
N ILE A 35 -3.22 9.76 -2.04
CA ILE A 35 -1.89 9.22 -2.35
C ILE A 35 -1.64 9.42 -3.84
N PRO A 36 -0.57 10.14 -4.23
CA PRO A 36 -0.25 10.36 -5.64
C PRO A 36 -0.04 9.04 -6.37
N THR A 37 -0.47 8.97 -7.63
CA THR A 37 -0.37 7.75 -8.46
C THR A 37 1.07 7.23 -8.53
N LYS A 38 2.08 8.11 -8.55
CA LYS A 38 3.51 7.74 -8.49
C LYS A 38 3.83 6.86 -7.27
N TRP A 39 3.31 7.20 -6.09
CA TRP A 39 3.52 6.42 -4.88
C TRP A 39 2.78 5.09 -4.92
N LYS A 40 1.59 5.03 -5.54
CA LYS A 40 0.90 3.76 -5.77
C LYS A 40 1.75 2.81 -6.62
N TYR A 41 2.30 3.30 -7.74
CA TYR A 41 3.20 2.51 -8.58
C TYR A 41 4.44 2.03 -7.84
N VAL A 42 5.06 2.87 -7.01
CA VAL A 42 6.22 2.47 -6.19
C VAL A 42 5.84 1.35 -5.22
N THR A 43 4.70 1.46 -4.52
CA THR A 43 4.27 0.42 -3.57
C THR A 43 4.01 -0.92 -4.26
N TYR A 44 3.29 -0.92 -5.39
CA TYR A 44 3.03 -2.15 -6.14
C TYR A 44 4.28 -2.70 -6.82
N GLY A 45 5.17 -1.84 -7.30
CA GLY A 45 6.46 -2.24 -7.86
C GLY A 45 7.35 -2.90 -6.81
N ALA A 46 7.43 -2.33 -5.61
CA ALA A 46 8.15 -2.93 -4.49
C ALA A 46 7.55 -4.30 -4.09
N LEU A 47 6.22 -4.43 -4.08
CA LEU A 47 5.55 -5.70 -3.83
C LEU A 47 5.90 -6.75 -4.89
N ALA A 48 5.87 -6.39 -6.18
CA ALA A 48 6.24 -7.29 -7.27
C ALA A 48 7.70 -7.74 -7.16
N LEU A 49 8.63 -6.83 -6.84
CA LEU A 49 10.03 -7.15 -6.60
C LEU A 49 10.22 -8.06 -5.39
N ALA A 50 9.48 -7.85 -4.31
CA ALA A 50 9.54 -8.71 -3.13
C ALA A 50 9.06 -10.13 -3.44
N ILE A 51 8.00 -10.27 -4.24
CA ILE A 51 7.51 -11.59 -4.69
C ILE A 51 8.54 -12.24 -5.60
N LEU A 52 9.02 -11.55 -6.63
CA LEU A 52 10.00 -12.09 -7.57
C LEU A 52 11.31 -12.46 -6.88
N GLY A 53 11.83 -11.59 -6.00
CA GLY A 53 13.02 -11.85 -5.21
C GLY A 53 12.83 -13.02 -4.25
N GLY A 54 11.68 -13.07 -3.56
CA GLY A 54 11.34 -14.19 -2.67
C GLY A 54 11.27 -15.52 -3.41
N VAL A 55 10.60 -15.55 -4.57
CA VAL A 55 10.51 -16.75 -5.43
C VAL A 55 11.89 -17.16 -5.94
N LEU A 56 12.71 -16.20 -6.40
CA LEU A 56 14.06 -16.46 -6.90
C LEU A 56 14.95 -17.07 -5.81
N ILE A 57 14.90 -16.52 -4.60
CA ILE A 57 15.66 -17.03 -3.44
C ILE A 57 15.17 -18.44 -3.04
N HIS A 58 13.86 -18.68 -3.05
CA HIS A 58 13.31 -19.99 -2.68
C HIS A 58 13.48 -21.08 -3.74
N THR A 59 13.73 -20.69 -4.99
CA THR A 59 13.89 -21.58 -6.16
C THR A 59 15.36 -21.92 -6.43
N SER A 60 16.30 -21.09 -5.94
CA SER A 60 17.76 -21.32 -6.06
C SER A 60 18.27 -22.24 -4.95
#